data_AF-A0A6A2FA43-F1
#
_entry.id   AF-A0A6A2FA43-F1
#
_cell.length_a   1.000
_cell.length_b   1.000
_cell.length_c   1.000
_cell.angle_alpha   90.00
_cell.angle_beta   90.00
_cell.angle_gamma   90.00
#
_symmetry.space_group_name_H-M   'P 1'
#
loop_
_entity.id
_entity.type
_entity.pdbx_description
1 polymer ?
#
loop_
_entity_poly.entity_id
_entity_poly.type
_entity_poly.pdbx_seq_one_letter_code
_entity_poly.pdbx_strand_id
1 'polypeptide(L)'
;MNTTDTTPLYFERIDITTARSNANKYIQQYNQKAPSKKEWIRGGVLATLMRVIDAFVRQNNFVGQLAGQSVPCRLNNCMLADQLKVDRRTIINHLNKLEKAGFLTKKFRGTYANYELTVSACVLVSNNVLLEQINAPTTTPEPLENTHNAKKVRPISLATNVEISNMLPKPCELGDNPVENSGVPPASAPVNKALATISCHQPKVMCTGEKPQGLSTSQKEKKEGGGGANFSGGAAAKKHYPAWQIALVKTFYSYLITHLYPYRTYSADIERAILNKVFSHVYYGFKEPTYTRTDWEGYHEELLERVRLIKAWLDRPLPQYKAKQYEMGKFLVNPLTFLDRNCPYGFAQTAQWLVMAYQRKELIKAELELDKARKEIITGTDRLNVYRRWEKRFKNKKLPEAQTMFYKAMADIQNQLVAIKQAS
;
A
#
# COMPACT_ATOMS: atom_id res chain seq x y z
N MET A 1 27.96 -44.79 -3.63
CA MET A 1 28.16 -43.80 -4.71
C MET A 1 27.00 -42.82 -4.62
N ASN A 2 27.30 -41.56 -4.29
CA ASN A 2 26.32 -40.55 -3.93
C ASN A 2 25.56 -40.05 -5.15
N THR A 3 24.24 -40.17 -5.12
CA THR A 3 23.31 -39.50 -6.04
C THR A 3 23.20 -38.04 -5.62
N THR A 4 23.89 -37.15 -6.33
CA THR A 4 23.71 -35.70 -6.19
C THR A 4 22.42 -35.29 -6.90
N ASP A 5 21.32 -35.23 -6.12
CA ASP A 5 20.11 -34.51 -6.49
C ASP A 5 20.47 -33.05 -6.78
N THR A 6 20.57 -32.70 -8.06
CA THR A 6 20.79 -31.33 -8.52
C THR A 6 19.43 -30.69 -8.74
N THR A 7 18.69 -30.49 -7.64
CA THR A 7 17.58 -29.56 -7.64
C THR A 7 18.14 -28.20 -8.06
N PRO A 8 17.58 -27.50 -9.05
CA PRO A 8 18.12 -26.21 -9.47
C PRO A 8 18.03 -25.24 -8.29
N LEU A 9 19.19 -24.97 -7.68
CA LEU A 9 19.41 -24.09 -6.51
C LEU A 9 18.86 -22.66 -6.70
N TYR A 10 18.44 -22.32 -7.92
CA TYR A 10 17.80 -21.07 -8.30
C TYR A 10 16.55 -20.74 -7.48
N PHE A 11 15.77 -21.76 -7.08
CA PHE A 11 14.52 -21.60 -6.32
C PHE A 11 14.69 -21.71 -4.81
N GLU A 12 15.92 -21.88 -4.30
CA GLU A 12 16.15 -21.95 -2.88
C GLU A 12 15.82 -20.60 -2.22
N ARG A 13 14.96 -20.64 -1.20
CA ARG A 13 14.54 -19.45 -0.47
C ARG A 13 15.61 -19.06 0.55
N ILE A 14 16.00 -17.79 0.54
CA ILE A 14 16.92 -17.23 1.53
C ILE A 14 16.12 -16.90 2.80
N ASP A 15 16.34 -17.67 3.86
CA ASP A 15 15.81 -17.32 5.18
C ASP A 15 16.63 -16.19 5.82
N ILE A 16 15.95 -15.26 6.49
CA ILE A 16 16.56 -14.11 7.17
C ILE A 16 17.50 -14.57 8.27
N THR A 17 17.15 -15.64 8.99
CA THR A 17 17.99 -16.19 10.07
C THR A 17 19.31 -16.72 9.52
N THR A 18 19.23 -17.48 8.43
CA THR A 18 20.39 -18.01 7.72
C THR A 18 21.25 -16.90 7.12
N ALA A 19 20.63 -15.90 6.48
CA ALA A 19 21.34 -14.74 5.94
C ALA A 19 22.11 -13.96 7.01
N ARG A 20 21.50 -13.74 8.19
CA ARG A 20 22.17 -13.10 9.34
C ARG A 20 23.33 -13.95 9.87
N SER A 21 23.16 -15.26 9.95
CA SER A 21 24.22 -16.19 10.38
C SER A 21 25.41 -16.15 9.42
N ASN A 22 25.14 -16.20 8.12
CA ASN A 22 26.16 -16.11 7.06
C ASN A 22 26.86 -14.76 7.09
N ALA A 23 26.11 -13.66 7.24
CA ALA A 23 26.68 -12.32 7.36
C ALA A 23 27.58 -12.19 8.59
N ASN A 24 27.19 -12.75 9.74
CA ASN A 24 28.03 -12.75 10.94
C ASN A 24 29.35 -13.51 10.72
N LYS A 25 29.30 -14.69 10.08
CA LYS A 25 30.51 -15.44 9.71
C LYS A 25 31.40 -14.63 8.76
N TYR A 26 30.80 -13.98 7.76
CA TYR A 26 31.53 -13.13 6.83
C TYR A 26 32.18 -11.92 7.52
N ILE A 27 31.52 -11.27 8.47
CA ILE A 27 32.16 -10.13 9.18
C ILE A 27 33.28 -10.62 10.10
N GLN A 28 33.18 -11.82 10.68
CA GLN A 28 34.28 -12.40 11.47
C GLN A 28 35.51 -12.61 10.59
N GLN A 29 35.33 -13.20 9.40
CA GLN A 29 36.41 -13.38 8.42
C GLN A 29 36.99 -12.04 7.96
N TYR A 30 36.14 -11.04 7.67
CA TYR A 30 36.58 -9.70 7.31
C TYR A 30 37.38 -9.03 8.43
N ASN A 31 36.88 -9.06 9.68
CA ASN A 31 37.52 -8.43 10.82
C ASN A 31 38.87 -9.08 11.17
N GLN A 32 39.02 -10.39 10.95
CA GLN A 32 40.30 -11.11 11.13
C GLN A 32 41.35 -10.68 10.10
N LYS A 33 40.93 -10.39 8.86
CA LYS A 33 41.81 -9.94 7.78
C LYS A 33 42.08 -8.43 7.80
N ALA A 34 41.30 -7.66 8.55
CA ALA A 34 41.42 -6.21 8.59
C ALA A 34 42.74 -5.78 9.28
N PRO A 35 43.52 -4.87 8.68
CA PRO A 35 44.82 -4.42 9.22
C PRO A 35 44.70 -3.64 10.53
N SER A 36 43.53 -3.06 10.83
CA SER A 36 43.31 -2.26 12.04
C SER A 36 41.95 -2.50 12.68
N LYS A 37 41.91 -2.48 14.03
CA LYS A 37 40.68 -2.54 14.83
C LYS A 37 39.69 -1.41 14.51
N LYS A 38 40.16 -0.29 13.94
CA LYS A 38 39.28 0.83 13.51
C LYS A 38 38.40 0.46 12.33
N GLU A 39 38.84 -0.47 11.48
CA GLU A 39 38.11 -0.90 10.28
C GLU A 39 37.07 -1.98 10.58
N TRP A 40 37.14 -2.59 11.76
CA TRP A 40 36.22 -3.63 12.18
C TRP A 40 34.76 -3.20 12.08
N ILE A 41 33.93 -4.10 11.57
CA ILE A 41 32.48 -3.97 11.57
C ILE A 41 31.98 -4.51 12.91
N ARG A 42 31.57 -3.61 13.80
CA ARG A 42 31.09 -3.91 15.16
C ARG A 42 30.09 -2.86 15.66
N GLY A 43 29.34 -3.19 16.71
CA GLY A 43 28.44 -2.26 17.40
C GLY A 43 27.38 -1.65 16.47
N GLY A 44 27.30 -0.33 16.44
CA GLY A 44 26.31 0.39 15.64
C GLY A 44 26.37 0.10 14.13
N VAL A 45 27.57 -0.09 13.56
CA VAL A 45 27.74 -0.39 12.13
C VAL A 45 27.16 -1.76 11.78
N LEU A 46 27.39 -2.75 12.67
CA LEU A 46 26.82 -4.09 12.56
C LEU A 46 25.28 -4.03 12.64
N ALA A 47 24.74 -3.27 13.58
CA ALA A 47 23.30 -3.10 13.72
C ALA A 47 22.66 -2.48 12.46
N THR A 48 23.33 -1.49 11.83
CA THR A 48 22.91 -0.95 10.54
C THR A 48 22.95 -2.00 9.43
N LEU A 49 24.04 -2.78 9.32
CA LEU A 49 24.15 -3.83 8.32
C LEU A 49 23.02 -4.88 8.46
N MET A 50 22.72 -5.33 9.68
CA MET A 50 21.65 -6.32 9.91
C MET A 50 20.28 -5.80 9.48
N ARG A 51 19.98 -4.51 9.71
CA ARG A 51 18.73 -3.90 9.24
C ARG A 51 18.67 -3.81 7.72
N VAL A 52 19.79 -3.49 7.07
CA VAL A 52 19.87 -3.47 5.61
C VAL A 52 19.68 -4.87 5.04
N ILE A 53 20.30 -5.89 5.63
CA ILE A 53 20.14 -7.30 5.24
C ILE A 53 18.67 -7.75 5.38
N ASP A 54 18.02 -7.45 6.50
CA ASP A 54 16.61 -7.79 6.69
C ASP A 54 15.72 -7.21 5.58
N ALA A 55 15.91 -5.93 5.27
CA ALA A 55 15.15 -5.25 4.24
C ALA A 55 15.46 -5.80 2.84
N PHE A 56 16.72 -6.12 2.58
CA PHE A 56 17.18 -6.63 1.30
C PHE A 56 16.69 -8.06 1.03
N VAL A 57 16.82 -8.97 2.01
CA VAL A 57 16.37 -10.36 1.89
C VAL A 57 14.85 -10.42 1.72
N ARG A 58 14.08 -9.58 2.43
CA ARG A 58 12.62 -9.50 2.24
C ARG A 58 12.20 -9.15 0.82
N GLN A 59 13.02 -8.40 0.10
CA GLN A 59 12.79 -8.02 -1.30
C GLN A 59 13.38 -9.04 -2.28
N ASN A 60 14.46 -9.72 -1.89
CA ASN A 60 15.17 -10.74 -2.67
C ASN A 60 15.17 -12.07 -1.92
N ASN A 61 14.03 -12.76 -1.93
CA ASN A 61 13.82 -13.95 -1.11
C ASN A 61 14.40 -15.23 -1.72
N PHE A 62 14.95 -15.19 -2.95
CA PHE A 62 15.44 -16.38 -3.64
C PHE A 62 16.89 -16.21 -4.10
N VAL A 63 17.66 -17.30 -4.05
CA VAL A 63 19.07 -17.32 -4.46
C VAL A 63 19.25 -16.91 -5.93
N GLY A 64 18.37 -17.36 -6.83
CA GLY A 64 18.39 -16.97 -8.24
C GLY A 64 18.27 -15.45 -8.50
N GLN A 65 17.62 -14.72 -7.59
CA GLN A 65 17.49 -13.26 -7.70
C GLN A 65 18.80 -12.53 -7.38
N LEU A 66 19.72 -13.17 -6.66
CA LEU A 66 21.06 -12.62 -6.40
C LEU A 66 22.00 -12.76 -7.62
N ALA A 67 21.76 -13.76 -8.49
CA ALA A 67 22.61 -14.08 -9.64
C ALA A 67 22.35 -13.19 -10.88
N GLY A 68 21.10 -12.79 -11.09
CA GLY A 68 20.71 -12.04 -12.30
C GLY A 68 20.65 -10.52 -12.07
N GLN A 69 19.62 -10.06 -11.36
CA GLN A 69 19.35 -8.66 -11.08
C GLN A 69 18.73 -8.52 -9.69
N SER A 70 19.58 -8.44 -8.66
CA SER A 70 19.09 -8.21 -7.31
C SER A 70 18.38 -6.86 -7.23
N VAL A 71 17.17 -6.84 -6.70
CA VAL A 71 16.38 -5.62 -6.52
C VAL A 71 17.03 -4.81 -5.40
N PRO A 72 17.50 -3.57 -5.66
CA PRO A 72 18.10 -2.75 -4.62
C PRO A 72 17.06 -2.38 -3.57
N CYS A 73 17.39 -2.56 -2.30
CA CYS A 73 16.50 -2.15 -1.22
C CYS A 73 16.58 -0.64 -1.00
N ARG A 74 15.40 0.00 -0.99
CA ARG A 74 15.28 1.44 -0.79
C ARG A 74 15.14 1.75 0.69
N LEU A 75 16.18 2.33 1.29
CA LEU A 75 16.18 2.72 2.70
C LEU A 75 16.49 4.20 2.87
N ASN A 76 15.81 4.83 3.84
CA ASN A 76 16.00 6.23 4.19
C ASN A 76 16.89 6.35 5.44
N ASN A 77 17.85 7.28 5.41
CA ASN A 77 18.68 7.59 6.58
C ASN A 77 17.87 8.00 7.81
N CYS A 78 16.76 8.74 7.62
CA CYS A 78 15.87 9.12 8.71
C CYS A 78 15.21 7.91 9.37
N MET A 79 14.78 6.92 8.57
CA MET A 79 14.16 5.70 9.08
C MET A 79 15.16 4.81 9.80
N LEU A 80 16.35 4.62 9.22
CA LEU A 80 17.42 3.85 9.86
C LEU A 80 17.89 4.51 11.17
N ALA A 81 17.98 5.84 11.18
CA ALA A 81 18.34 6.64 12.35
C ALA A 81 17.33 6.42 13.49
N ASP A 82 16.03 6.54 13.21
CA ASP A 82 15.00 6.34 14.21
C ASP A 82 14.92 4.88 14.71
N GLN A 83 15.04 3.89 13.82
CA GLN A 83 15.02 2.47 14.20
C GLN A 83 16.20 2.05 15.06
N LEU A 84 17.37 2.65 14.85
CA LEU A 84 18.59 2.34 15.59
C LEU A 84 18.86 3.34 16.72
N LYS A 85 18.00 4.35 16.90
CA LYS A 85 18.13 5.43 17.89
C LYS A 85 19.50 6.13 17.81
N VAL A 86 19.94 6.40 16.59
CA VAL A 86 21.17 7.15 16.28
C VAL A 86 20.85 8.34 15.38
N ASP A 87 21.78 9.27 15.23
CA ASP A 87 21.58 10.41 14.35
C ASP A 87 21.78 10.05 12.86
N ARG A 88 21.27 10.91 11.98
CA ARG A 88 21.33 10.73 10.51
C ARG A 88 22.76 10.73 9.97
N ARG A 89 23.66 11.53 10.53
CA ARG A 89 25.07 11.59 10.16
C ARG A 89 25.77 10.28 10.52
N THR A 90 25.43 9.68 11.65
CA THR A 90 25.92 8.35 12.06
C THR A 90 25.50 7.24 11.09
N ILE A 91 24.25 7.22 10.62
CA ILE A 91 23.83 6.26 9.58
C ILE A 91 24.61 6.44 8.28
N ILE A 92 24.81 7.68 7.83
CA ILE A 92 25.62 7.97 6.63
C ILE A 92 27.04 7.41 6.82
N ASN A 93 27.66 7.64 7.99
CA ASN A 93 28.99 7.12 8.29
C ASN A 93 29.02 5.58 8.30
N HIS A 94 28.00 4.94 8.87
CA HIS A 94 27.88 3.47 8.85
C HIS A 94 27.78 2.93 7.43
N LEU A 95 26.89 3.49 6.60
CA LEU A 95 26.72 3.07 5.20
C LEU A 95 27.99 3.30 4.36
N ASN A 96 28.67 4.44 4.55
CA ASN A 96 29.95 4.71 3.89
C ASN A 96 31.03 3.70 4.28
N LYS A 97 31.06 3.29 5.55
CA LYS A 97 32.02 2.29 6.03
C LYS A 97 31.71 0.89 5.47
N LEU A 98 30.44 0.51 5.44
CA LEU A 98 29.99 -0.77 4.88
C LEU A 98 30.24 -0.86 3.37
N GLU A 99 30.06 0.24 2.64
CA GLU A 99 30.36 0.30 1.21
C GLU A 99 31.86 0.18 0.93
N LYS A 100 32.70 0.93 1.65
CA LYS A 100 34.17 0.81 1.53
C LYS A 100 34.67 -0.60 1.81
N ALA A 101 33.99 -1.31 2.72
CA ALA A 101 34.31 -2.68 3.09
C ALA A 101 33.69 -3.73 2.15
N GLY A 102 32.97 -3.32 1.10
CA GLY A 102 32.39 -4.23 0.09
C GLY A 102 31.16 -5.02 0.54
N PHE A 103 30.54 -4.68 1.67
CA PHE A 103 29.36 -5.37 2.17
C PHE A 103 28.10 -5.00 1.39
N LEU A 104 28.04 -3.77 0.92
CA LEU A 104 26.92 -3.24 0.15
C LEU A 104 27.41 -2.20 -0.86
N THR A 105 26.59 -1.90 -1.84
CA THR A 105 26.77 -0.75 -2.75
C THR A 105 25.64 0.23 -2.53
N LYS A 106 25.93 1.52 -2.48
CA LYS A 106 24.90 2.55 -2.32
C LYS A 106 24.81 3.42 -3.57
N LYS A 107 23.58 3.64 -4.06
CA LYS A 107 23.31 4.61 -5.12
C LYS A 107 22.51 5.78 -4.57
N PHE A 108 23.12 6.96 -4.60
CA PHE A 108 22.49 8.20 -4.16
C PHE A 108 21.53 8.71 -5.22
N ARG A 109 20.28 9.00 -4.82
CA ARG A 109 19.19 9.46 -5.71
C ARG A 109 18.80 10.92 -5.46
N GLY A 110 19.54 11.65 -4.61
CA GLY A 110 19.26 13.03 -4.22
C GLY A 110 19.02 13.21 -2.72
N THR A 111 19.07 14.45 -2.25
CA THR A 111 19.09 14.82 -0.81
C THR A 111 17.83 14.40 -0.04
N TYR A 112 16.70 14.28 -0.75
CA TYR A 112 15.40 13.89 -0.19
C TYR A 112 14.94 12.50 -0.67
N ALA A 113 15.78 11.78 -1.41
CA ALA A 113 15.45 10.46 -1.95
C ALA A 113 16.06 9.34 -1.09
N ASN A 114 15.45 8.15 -1.14
CA ASN A 114 15.98 6.97 -0.47
C ASN A 114 17.30 6.52 -1.13
N TYR A 115 18.21 5.98 -0.34
CA TYR A 115 19.36 5.26 -0.90
C TYR A 115 18.86 3.96 -1.52
N GLU A 116 19.33 3.67 -2.72
CA GLU A 116 19.24 2.32 -3.26
C GLU A 116 20.46 1.55 -2.75
N LEU A 117 20.22 0.57 -1.88
CA LEU A 117 21.24 -0.26 -1.25
C LEU A 117 21.15 -1.67 -1.81
N THR A 118 22.27 -2.21 -2.27
CA THR A 118 22.36 -3.61 -2.70
C THR A 118 23.36 -4.31 -1.82
N VAL A 119 22.99 -5.44 -1.22
CA VAL A 119 23.89 -6.23 -0.38
C VAL A 119 24.64 -7.22 -1.27
N SER A 120 25.94 -7.35 -1.04
CA SER A 120 26.75 -8.31 -1.81
C SER A 120 26.31 -9.75 -1.52
N ALA A 121 26.21 -10.58 -2.56
CA ALA A 121 25.76 -11.97 -2.44
C ALA A 121 26.67 -12.81 -1.53
N CYS A 122 27.99 -12.50 -1.48
CA CYS A 122 28.95 -13.17 -0.61
C CYS A 122 28.69 -12.96 0.89
N VAL A 123 27.95 -11.91 1.25
CA VAL A 123 27.54 -11.64 2.64
C VAL A 123 26.35 -12.53 3.02
N LEU A 124 25.51 -12.91 2.05
CA LEU A 124 24.24 -13.60 2.28
C LEU A 124 24.36 -15.13 2.14
N VAL A 125 25.27 -15.61 1.29
CA VAL A 125 25.39 -17.03 0.93
C VAL A 125 26.81 -17.52 1.24
N SER A 126 26.92 -18.64 1.96
CA SER A 126 28.21 -19.25 2.33
C SER A 126 28.70 -20.32 1.34
N ASN A 127 27.92 -20.64 0.30
CA ASN A 127 28.24 -21.71 -0.64
C ASN A 127 29.09 -21.18 -1.80
N ASN A 128 30.34 -21.62 -1.88
CA ASN A 128 31.29 -21.17 -2.93
C ASN A 128 30.81 -21.48 -4.35
N VAL A 129 30.09 -22.60 -4.54
CA VAL A 129 29.51 -23.01 -5.84
C VAL A 129 28.43 -22.02 -6.32
N LEU A 130 27.66 -21.43 -5.40
CA LEU A 130 26.65 -20.42 -5.73
C LEU A 130 27.28 -19.08 -6.10
N LEU A 131 28.42 -18.73 -5.48
CA LEU A 131 29.13 -17.48 -5.75
C LEU A 131 29.81 -17.48 -7.12
N GLU A 132 30.25 -18.63 -7.61
CA GLU A 132 30.80 -18.78 -8.97
C GLU A 132 29.72 -18.66 -10.05
N GLN A 133 28.50 -19.17 -9.79
CA GLN A 133 27.37 -19.04 -10.71
C GLN A 133 26.77 -17.62 -10.73
N ILE A 134 26.83 -16.89 -9.62
CA ILE A 134 26.35 -15.49 -9.48
C ILE A 134 27.29 -14.49 -10.18
N ASN A 135 28.60 -14.78 -10.24
CA ASN A 135 29.59 -13.85 -10.80
C ASN A 135 29.97 -14.16 -12.26
N ALA A 136 29.33 -15.13 -12.91
CA ALA A 136 29.61 -15.46 -14.30
C ALA A 136 29.08 -14.33 -15.23
N PRO A 137 29.91 -13.77 -16.13
CA PRO A 137 29.46 -12.72 -17.03
C PRO A 137 28.45 -13.26 -18.05
N THR A 138 27.23 -12.73 -18.05
CA THR A 138 26.17 -13.09 -18.99
C THR A 138 26.48 -12.52 -20.38
N THR A 139 27.04 -13.35 -21.25
CA THR A 139 27.10 -13.09 -22.69
C THR A 139 25.68 -13.12 -23.27
N THR A 140 25.28 -12.04 -23.93
CA THR A 140 23.96 -11.84 -24.54
C THR A 140 23.78 -12.74 -25.77
N PRO A 141 22.62 -13.41 -25.95
CA PRO A 141 22.19 -13.84 -27.28
C PRO A 141 20.88 -13.15 -27.69
N GLU A 142 20.85 -12.72 -28.95
CA GLU A 142 19.69 -12.25 -29.71
C GLU A 142 18.61 -13.33 -29.90
N PRO A 143 17.35 -12.94 -30.21
CA PRO A 143 16.23 -13.85 -30.32
C PRO A 143 16.13 -14.45 -31.73
N LEU A 144 15.89 -15.76 -31.82
CA LEU A 144 15.39 -16.41 -33.03
C LEU A 144 14.03 -17.04 -32.79
N GLU A 145 13.17 -16.81 -33.77
CA GLU A 145 11.77 -17.16 -33.85
C GLU A 145 11.50 -18.67 -34.04
N ASN A 146 10.23 -18.99 -33.81
CA ASN A 146 9.39 -19.93 -34.57
C ASN A 146 9.16 -21.38 -34.08
N THR A 147 7.88 -21.57 -33.70
CA THR A 147 6.92 -22.63 -34.08
C THR A 147 7.20 -24.09 -33.73
N HIS A 148 6.25 -24.73 -33.01
CA HIS A 148 5.40 -25.78 -33.58
C HIS A 148 4.23 -26.18 -32.64
N ASN A 149 3.13 -26.56 -33.30
CA ASN A 149 1.80 -26.85 -32.77
C ASN A 149 1.58 -28.31 -32.30
N ALA A 150 0.60 -28.44 -31.40
CA ALA A 150 -0.41 -29.51 -31.28
C ALA A 150 -0.03 -30.85 -30.61
N LYS A 151 -0.79 -31.26 -29.57
CA LYS A 151 -2.04 -32.05 -29.72
C LYS A 151 -2.70 -32.39 -28.37
N LYS A 152 -4.02 -32.57 -28.47
CA LYS A 152 -5.05 -32.89 -27.49
C LYS A 152 -4.80 -34.20 -26.71
N VAL A 153 -5.05 -34.19 -25.38
CA VAL A 153 -5.63 -35.33 -24.64
C VAL A 153 -6.48 -34.82 -23.47
N ARG A 154 -7.73 -35.30 -23.40
CA ARG A 154 -8.65 -35.40 -22.25
C ARG A 154 -9.59 -36.60 -22.56
N PRO A 155 -10.34 -37.19 -21.62
CA PRO A 155 -10.25 -37.19 -20.15
C PRO A 155 -10.44 -38.61 -19.53
N ILE A 156 -10.12 -38.80 -18.25
CA ILE A 156 -10.81 -39.80 -17.40
C ILE A 156 -11.07 -39.15 -16.04
N SER A 157 -12.32 -39.25 -15.61
CA SER A 157 -12.88 -38.75 -14.36
C SER A 157 -13.55 -39.91 -13.63
N LEU A 158 -13.39 -40.02 -12.30
CA LEU A 158 -14.43 -40.48 -11.37
C LEU A 158 -13.98 -40.40 -9.90
N ALA A 159 -14.76 -39.62 -9.13
CA ALA A 159 -15.18 -39.79 -7.72
C ALA A 159 -14.10 -39.72 -6.60
N THR A 160 -14.29 -39.09 -5.42
CA THR A 160 -15.48 -38.51 -4.76
C THR A 160 -15.04 -37.64 -3.56
N ASN A 161 -15.71 -36.49 -3.40
CA ASN A 161 -16.18 -35.82 -2.17
C ASN A 161 -15.34 -35.79 -0.88
N VAL A 162 -14.88 -34.57 -0.51
CA VAL A 162 -15.15 -33.97 0.81
C VAL A 162 -15.48 -32.48 0.60
N GLU A 163 -16.76 -32.14 0.77
CA GLU A 163 -17.27 -30.77 0.76
C GLU A 163 -16.82 -30.03 2.02
N ILE A 164 -15.93 -29.06 1.84
CA ILE A 164 -15.81 -27.92 2.76
C ILE A 164 -16.48 -26.77 2.05
N SER A 165 -17.64 -26.34 2.57
CA SER A 165 -18.39 -25.19 2.07
C SER A 165 -17.63 -23.89 2.34
N ASN A 166 -16.59 -23.65 1.55
CA ASN A 166 -15.98 -22.34 1.41
C ASN A 166 -16.66 -21.65 0.23
N MET A 167 -17.66 -20.83 0.52
CA MET A 167 -18.10 -19.78 -0.39
C MET A 167 -16.91 -18.84 -0.60
N LEU A 168 -16.10 -19.19 -1.61
CA LEU A 168 -14.96 -18.40 -2.05
C LEU A 168 -15.52 -17.06 -2.56
N PRO A 169 -15.01 -15.91 -2.06
CA PRO A 169 -15.47 -14.60 -2.51
C PRO A 169 -15.21 -14.46 -4.01
N LYS A 170 -16.20 -13.98 -4.77
CA LYS A 170 -15.89 -13.27 -6.02
C LYS A 170 -15.16 -11.99 -5.63
N PRO A 171 -13.88 -11.81 -6.00
CA PRO A 171 -13.25 -10.50 -5.88
C PRO A 171 -14.00 -9.56 -6.82
N CYS A 172 -14.53 -8.45 -6.32
CA CYS A 172 -14.88 -7.32 -7.17
C CYS A 172 -13.56 -6.78 -7.74
N GLU A 173 -13.24 -7.24 -8.94
CA GLU A 173 -12.09 -6.75 -9.70
C GLU A 173 -12.44 -5.36 -10.24
N LEU A 174 -11.54 -4.40 -10.08
CA LEU A 174 -11.51 -3.26 -11.01
C LEU A 174 -11.37 -3.90 -12.39
N GLY A 175 -12.31 -3.61 -13.29
CA GLY A 175 -12.32 -4.17 -14.63
C GLY A 175 -11.00 -3.87 -15.33
N ASP A 176 -10.25 -4.94 -15.61
CA ASP A 176 -9.29 -4.95 -16.71
C ASP A 176 -10.14 -4.96 -17.97
N ASN A 177 -10.08 -3.90 -18.78
CA ASN A 177 -10.65 -3.92 -20.13
C ASN A 177 -9.82 -3.04 -21.09
N PRO A 178 -9.89 -3.37 -22.38
CA PRO A 178 -8.74 -3.44 -23.26
C PRO A 178 -8.51 -2.15 -24.04
N VAL A 179 -7.28 -2.04 -24.53
CA VAL A 179 -6.81 -1.02 -25.47
C VAL A 179 -7.71 -1.00 -26.71
N GLU A 180 -8.31 0.15 -27.01
CA GLU A 180 -8.65 0.53 -28.38
C GLU A 180 -8.01 1.88 -28.71
N ASN A 181 -7.21 1.85 -29.78
CA ASN A 181 -6.56 2.98 -30.42
C ASN A 181 -7.57 3.84 -31.19
N SER A 182 -7.43 5.17 -31.11
CA SER A 182 -7.55 6.17 -32.19
C SER A 182 -7.72 7.55 -31.53
N GLY A 183 -6.99 8.63 -31.84
CA GLY A 183 -5.98 8.87 -32.84
C GLY A 183 -5.34 10.26 -32.64
N VAL A 184 -4.16 10.41 -33.28
CA VAL A 184 -3.51 11.61 -33.84
C VAL A 184 -3.40 12.90 -32.98
N PRO A 185 -2.19 13.48 -32.81
CA PRO A 185 -1.92 14.69 -32.04
C PRO A 185 -2.01 15.97 -32.90
N PRO A 186 -2.04 17.17 -32.29
CA PRO A 186 -1.49 18.36 -32.92
C PRO A 186 -0.15 18.76 -32.29
N ALA A 187 0.76 19.11 -33.19
CA ALA A 187 2.15 19.48 -32.98
C ALA A 187 2.35 20.94 -32.58
N SER A 188 3.56 21.20 -32.03
CA SER A 188 4.40 22.42 -32.14
C SER A 188 3.86 23.74 -31.56
N ALA A 189 4.61 24.63 -30.89
CA ALA A 189 6.01 24.79 -30.44
C ALA A 189 6.05 26.17 -29.67
N PRO A 190 7.18 26.88 -29.46
CA PRO A 190 8.51 26.56 -28.93
C PRO A 190 8.95 27.50 -27.77
N VAL A 191 10.24 27.38 -27.38
CA VAL A 191 11.16 28.45 -26.90
C VAL A 191 11.56 28.42 -25.41
N ASN A 192 12.72 27.79 -25.19
CA ASN A 192 13.91 28.29 -24.47
C ASN A 192 13.72 29.36 -23.38
N LYS A 193 14.18 29.07 -22.16
CA LYS A 193 15.22 29.89 -21.50
C LYS A 193 15.88 29.20 -20.31
N ALA A 194 17.13 29.57 -20.14
CA ALA A 194 18.20 28.84 -19.49
C ALA A 194 18.25 28.97 -17.96
N LEU A 195 19.05 28.06 -17.38
CA LEU A 195 19.58 28.08 -16.02
C LEU A 195 19.90 29.49 -15.52
N ALA A 196 19.41 29.80 -14.32
CA ALA A 196 20.00 30.82 -13.45
C ALA A 196 20.27 30.22 -12.07
N THR A 197 21.57 30.01 -11.86
CA THR A 197 22.38 29.97 -10.63
C THR A 197 21.65 30.25 -9.31
N ILE A 198 21.68 29.25 -8.42
CA ILE A 198 21.31 29.38 -7.01
C ILE A 198 22.41 30.14 -6.28
N SER A 199 22.08 31.32 -5.75
CA SER A 199 22.90 32.04 -4.76
C SER A 199 22.59 31.52 -3.36
N CYS A 200 23.64 31.16 -2.63
CA CYS A 200 23.61 30.57 -1.30
C CYS A 200 23.44 31.66 -0.23
N HIS A 201 22.32 31.69 0.50
CA HIS A 201 22.27 32.32 1.84
C HIS A 201 21.46 31.42 2.80
N GLN A 202 22.15 30.90 3.82
CA GLN A 202 21.53 30.46 5.07
C GLN A 202 21.35 31.68 6.00
N PRO A 203 20.41 31.63 6.94
CA PRO A 203 20.89 31.58 8.33
C PRO A 203 20.09 30.70 9.30
N LYS A 204 20.89 30.12 10.21
CA LYS A 204 20.69 29.66 11.60
C LYS A 204 19.34 29.89 12.30
N VAL A 205 18.80 28.75 12.78
CA VAL A 205 18.36 28.40 14.15
C VAL A 205 18.29 29.54 15.19
N MET A 206 17.11 29.74 15.81
CA MET A 206 16.92 29.76 17.28
C MET A 206 15.44 29.58 17.69
N CYS A 207 15.25 28.86 18.79
CA CYS A 207 14.00 28.60 19.51
C CYS A 207 13.44 29.84 20.21
N THR A 208 12.10 29.94 20.31
CA THR A 208 11.25 30.24 21.49
C THR A 208 10.04 31.13 21.14
N GLY A 209 8.89 30.82 21.74
CA GLY A 209 7.82 31.79 22.04
C GLY A 209 6.62 31.83 21.09
N GLU A 210 5.45 31.45 21.60
CA GLU A 210 4.13 31.66 20.99
C GLU A 210 3.78 33.15 20.84
N LYS A 211 3.15 33.52 19.72
CA LYS A 211 1.95 34.38 19.61
C LYS A 211 1.43 34.42 18.17
N PRO A 212 0.10 34.52 17.95
CA PRO A 212 -0.50 34.47 16.62
C PRO A 212 -0.25 35.77 15.86
N GLN A 213 0.37 35.67 14.68
CA GLN A 213 0.61 36.78 13.78
C GLN A 213 -0.70 37.16 13.08
N GLY A 214 -1.32 38.25 13.54
CA GLY A 214 -2.35 38.97 12.81
C GLY A 214 -1.75 39.56 11.53
N LEU A 215 -2.42 39.34 10.40
CA LEU A 215 -2.08 40.00 9.14
C LEU A 215 -2.48 41.48 9.22
N SER A 216 -1.46 42.32 9.17
CA SER A 216 -1.46 43.77 9.28
C SER A 216 -2.33 44.46 8.22
N THR A 217 -3.13 45.41 8.69
CA THR A 217 -3.59 46.60 7.98
C THR A 217 -2.42 47.54 7.72
N SER A 218 -2.27 48.04 6.50
CA SER A 218 -1.51 49.25 6.21
C SER A 218 -2.33 50.14 5.28
N GLN A 219 -2.61 51.35 5.79
CA GLN A 219 -3.16 52.48 5.06
C GLN A 219 -2.06 53.22 4.29
N LYS A 220 -2.53 54.10 3.38
CA LYS A 220 -1.87 55.18 2.62
C LYS A 220 -1.21 54.74 1.30
N GLU A 221 -1.43 55.40 0.15
CA GLU A 221 -1.68 56.83 -0.10
C GLU A 221 -2.68 57.10 -1.24
N LYS A 222 -3.33 58.28 -1.17
CA LYS A 222 -4.06 58.93 -2.27
C LYS A 222 -3.08 59.35 -3.37
N LYS A 223 -3.39 59.03 -4.62
CA LYS A 223 -3.20 59.95 -5.76
C LYS A 223 -4.41 59.84 -6.69
N GLU A 224 -5.03 60.99 -6.90
CA GLU A 224 -6.01 61.26 -7.94
C GLU A 224 -5.33 61.21 -9.32
N GLY A 225 -6.09 60.82 -10.34
CA GLY A 225 -5.67 60.85 -11.74
C GLY A 225 -6.50 59.88 -12.58
N GLY A 226 -7.56 60.41 -13.22
CA GLY A 226 -8.52 59.63 -14.00
C GLY A 226 -7.97 59.07 -15.31
N GLY A 227 -8.79 58.21 -15.93
CA GLY A 227 -8.56 57.69 -17.27
C GLY A 227 -9.20 56.32 -17.43
N GLY A 228 -10.49 56.29 -17.77
CA GLY A 228 -11.25 55.06 -17.92
C GLY A 228 -10.79 54.20 -19.09
N ALA A 229 -10.76 52.89 -18.85
CA ALA A 229 -11.03 51.88 -19.86
C ALA A 229 -11.94 50.84 -19.22
N ASN A 230 -13.17 50.73 -19.75
CA ASN A 230 -14.16 49.77 -19.32
C ASN A 230 -13.62 48.35 -19.51
N PHE A 231 -13.30 47.67 -18.41
CA PHE A 231 -13.26 46.22 -18.37
C PHE A 231 -14.39 45.75 -17.44
N SER A 232 -15.53 45.45 -18.07
CA SER A 232 -16.63 44.70 -17.49
C SER A 232 -16.20 43.26 -17.22
N GLY A 233 -15.34 43.07 -16.24
CA GLY A 233 -15.03 41.78 -15.64
C GLY A 233 -15.49 41.81 -14.19
N GLY A 234 -16.73 41.40 -13.94
CA GLY A 234 -17.24 41.25 -12.57
C GLY A 234 -16.32 40.34 -11.77
N ALA A 235 -15.49 40.92 -10.91
CA ALA A 235 -14.71 40.18 -9.94
C ALA A 235 -15.70 39.49 -9.00
N ALA A 236 -15.92 38.19 -9.22
CA ALA A 236 -16.74 37.37 -8.34
C ALA A 236 -16.25 37.58 -6.91
N ALA A 237 -17.13 38.10 -6.05
CA ALA A 237 -16.85 38.29 -4.64
C ALA A 237 -16.22 37.00 -4.11
N LYS A 238 -15.01 37.09 -3.54
CA LYS A 238 -14.29 35.94 -2.96
C LYS A 238 -15.20 35.35 -1.89
N LYS A 239 -15.92 34.26 -2.22
CA LYS A 239 -16.84 33.59 -1.30
C LYS A 239 -16.03 33.18 -0.07
N HIS A 240 -16.35 33.81 1.06
CA HIS A 240 -15.69 33.51 2.32
C HIS A 240 -16.38 32.30 2.95
N TYR A 241 -15.64 31.18 3.07
CA TYR A 241 -16.15 29.97 3.70
C TYR A 241 -15.95 30.04 5.22
N PRO A 242 -16.91 29.54 6.03
CA PRO A 242 -16.72 29.39 7.47
C PRO A 242 -15.45 28.61 7.83
N ALA A 243 -14.80 29.00 8.93
CA ALA A 243 -13.55 28.38 9.38
C ALA A 243 -13.67 26.86 9.60
N TRP A 244 -14.83 26.38 10.06
CA TRP A 244 -15.07 24.94 10.29
C TRP A 244 -15.06 24.13 8.99
N GLN A 245 -15.58 24.66 7.87
CA GLN A 245 -15.55 23.97 6.58
C GLN A 245 -14.11 23.85 6.06
N ILE A 246 -13.33 24.91 6.22
CA ILE A 246 -11.90 24.92 5.86
C ILE A 246 -11.14 23.90 6.72
N ALA A 247 -11.47 23.79 8.01
CA ALA A 247 -10.88 22.82 8.90
C ALA A 247 -11.15 21.39 8.43
N LEU A 248 -12.40 21.02 8.11
CA LEU A 248 -12.76 19.67 7.62
C LEU A 248 -11.98 19.28 6.36
N VAL A 249 -11.81 20.20 5.42
CA VAL A 249 -11.04 19.96 4.20
C VAL A 249 -9.57 19.71 4.51
N LYS A 250 -8.97 20.52 5.39
CA LYS A 250 -7.56 20.40 5.78
C LYS A 250 -7.29 19.14 6.59
N THR A 251 -8.15 18.81 7.56
CA THR A 251 -8.02 17.60 8.38
C THR A 251 -8.16 16.35 7.51
N PHE A 252 -9.14 16.33 6.61
CA PHE A 252 -9.31 15.23 5.66
C PHE A 252 -8.10 15.08 4.74
N TYR A 253 -7.61 16.18 4.16
CA TYR A 253 -6.41 16.19 3.32
C TYR A 253 -5.20 15.60 4.06
N SER A 254 -4.92 16.10 5.27
CA SER A 254 -3.80 15.62 6.09
C SER A 254 -3.93 14.13 6.37
N TYR A 255 -5.12 13.68 6.75
CA TYR A 255 -5.39 12.27 7.01
C TYR A 255 -5.20 11.39 5.76
N LEU A 256 -5.78 11.80 4.62
CA LEU A 256 -5.72 11.08 3.36
C LEU A 256 -4.28 10.97 2.83
N ILE A 257 -3.52 12.07 2.81
CA ILE A 257 -2.13 12.05 2.35
C ILE A 257 -1.26 11.20 3.28
N THR A 258 -1.42 11.33 4.59
CA THR A 258 -0.63 10.56 5.56
C THR A 258 -0.87 9.05 5.43
N HIS A 259 -2.11 8.63 5.19
CA HIS A 259 -2.45 7.20 5.16
C HIS A 259 -2.27 6.57 3.78
N LEU A 260 -2.66 7.27 2.70
CA LEU A 260 -2.66 6.72 1.35
C LEU A 260 -1.41 7.10 0.54
N TYR A 261 -0.73 8.19 0.92
CA TYR A 261 0.45 8.69 0.23
C TYR A 261 1.60 9.06 1.21
N PRO A 262 1.94 8.21 2.21
CA PRO A 262 2.85 8.54 3.31
C PRO A 262 4.25 8.98 2.89
N TYR A 263 4.67 8.70 1.65
CA TYR A 263 6.01 8.97 1.13
C TYR A 263 6.04 10.03 0.03
N ARG A 264 4.95 10.79 -0.15
CA ARG A 264 4.88 11.85 -1.17
C ARG A 264 4.87 13.23 -0.53
N THR A 265 5.76 14.10 -0.99
CA THR A 265 5.73 15.53 -0.69
C THR A 265 5.21 16.28 -1.92
N TYR A 266 4.38 17.28 -1.70
CA TYR A 266 3.80 18.09 -2.76
C TYR A 266 4.35 19.52 -2.68
N SER A 267 4.54 20.16 -3.82
CA SER A 267 4.78 21.61 -3.85
C SER A 267 3.52 22.34 -3.38
N ALA A 268 3.68 23.58 -2.92
CA ALA A 268 2.56 24.39 -2.44
C ALA A 268 1.43 24.52 -3.48
N ASP A 269 1.77 24.59 -4.77
CA ASP A 269 0.78 24.69 -5.85
C ASP A 269 0.02 23.38 -6.07
N ILE A 270 0.70 22.24 -5.98
CA ILE A 270 0.05 20.93 -6.10
C ILE A 270 -0.81 20.64 -4.87
N GLU A 271 -0.31 20.96 -3.67
CA GLU A 271 -1.09 20.87 -2.43
C GLU A 271 -2.38 21.69 -2.52
N ARG A 272 -2.29 22.94 -3.01
CA ARG A 272 -3.45 23.79 -3.26
C ARG A 272 -4.43 23.15 -4.25
N ALA A 273 -3.93 22.55 -5.34
CA ALA A 273 -4.76 21.86 -6.32
C ALA A 273 -5.47 20.62 -5.71
N ILE A 274 -4.79 19.87 -4.85
CA ILE A 274 -5.39 18.73 -4.15
C ILE A 274 -6.47 19.20 -3.17
N LEU A 275 -6.19 20.23 -2.36
CA LEU A 275 -7.17 20.82 -1.44
C LEU A 275 -8.42 21.31 -2.20
N ASN A 276 -8.23 21.93 -3.37
CA ASN A 276 -9.33 22.34 -4.23
C ASN A 276 -10.15 21.13 -4.73
N LYS A 277 -9.51 20.02 -5.11
CA LYS A 277 -10.20 18.76 -5.46
C LYS A 277 -10.96 18.18 -4.28
N VAL A 278 -10.36 18.13 -3.08
CA VAL A 278 -11.06 17.71 -1.86
C VAL A 278 -12.31 18.56 -1.65
N PHE A 279 -12.17 19.89 -1.66
CA PHE A 279 -13.28 20.80 -1.47
C PHE A 279 -14.40 20.60 -2.52
N SER A 280 -14.05 20.59 -3.81
CA SER A 280 -15.03 20.62 -4.90
C SER A 280 -15.61 19.26 -5.27
N HIS A 281 -14.83 18.18 -5.16
CA HIS A 281 -15.24 16.84 -5.61
C HIS A 281 -15.59 15.90 -4.47
N VAL A 282 -14.98 16.06 -3.28
CA VAL A 282 -15.28 15.22 -2.11
C VAL A 282 -16.36 15.84 -1.25
N TYR A 283 -16.26 17.14 -0.94
CA TYR A 283 -17.30 17.87 -0.19
C TYR A 283 -18.33 18.57 -1.08
N TYR A 284 -18.24 18.41 -2.40
CA TYR A 284 -19.14 19.04 -3.37
C TYR A 284 -19.24 20.57 -3.22
N GLY A 285 -18.19 21.20 -2.68
CA GLY A 285 -18.15 22.60 -2.33
C GLY A 285 -19.15 23.02 -1.25
N PHE A 286 -19.56 22.09 -0.38
CA PHE A 286 -20.59 22.28 0.66
C PHE A 286 -21.91 22.82 0.10
N LYS A 287 -22.28 22.37 -1.10
CA LYS A 287 -23.49 22.84 -1.81
C LYS A 287 -24.77 22.14 -1.40
N GLU A 288 -24.71 21.05 -0.64
CA GLU A 288 -25.90 20.31 -0.21
C GLU A 288 -26.71 21.16 0.79
N PRO A 289 -27.88 21.69 0.39
CA PRO A 289 -28.61 22.65 1.21
C PRO A 289 -29.25 22.03 2.45
N THR A 290 -29.46 20.71 2.45
CA THR A 290 -30.10 20.00 3.56
C THR A 290 -29.14 19.69 4.71
N TYR A 291 -27.82 19.76 4.48
CA TYR A 291 -26.84 19.35 5.47
C TYR A 291 -26.53 20.46 6.46
N THR A 292 -26.80 20.18 7.74
CA THR A 292 -26.32 20.97 8.87
C THR A 292 -24.83 20.74 9.10
N ARG A 293 -24.22 21.53 9.99
CA ARG A 293 -22.83 21.31 10.41
C ARG A 293 -22.60 19.88 10.93
N THR A 294 -23.52 19.39 11.77
CA THR A 294 -23.47 18.04 12.33
C THR A 294 -23.55 16.96 11.26
N ASP A 295 -24.33 17.18 10.20
CA ASP A 295 -24.39 16.24 9.07
C ASP A 295 -23.07 16.21 8.29
N TRP A 296 -22.44 17.36 8.10
CA TRP A 296 -21.12 17.45 7.48
C TRP A 296 -20.00 16.83 8.33
N GLU A 297 -20.08 16.94 9.66
CA GLU A 297 -19.17 16.25 10.59
C GLU A 297 -19.39 14.73 10.54
N GLY A 298 -20.64 14.26 10.49
CA GLY A 298 -20.96 12.85 10.28
C GLY A 298 -20.46 12.33 8.94
N TYR A 299 -20.66 13.10 7.87
CA TYR A 299 -20.12 12.79 6.55
C TYR A 299 -18.58 12.76 6.56
N HIS A 300 -17.92 13.68 7.26
CA HIS A 300 -16.47 13.69 7.42
C HIS A 300 -15.95 12.37 8.01
N GLU A 301 -16.58 11.87 9.07
CA GLU A 301 -16.20 10.58 9.67
C GLU A 301 -16.39 9.42 8.70
N GLU A 302 -17.45 9.43 7.88
CA GLU A 302 -17.64 8.46 6.80
C GLU A 302 -16.47 8.49 5.81
N LEU A 303 -16.02 9.69 5.41
CA LEU A 303 -14.89 9.86 4.51
C LEU A 303 -13.58 9.31 5.12
N LEU A 304 -13.35 9.52 6.42
CA LEU A 304 -12.19 8.98 7.12
C LEU A 304 -12.24 7.44 7.17
N GLU A 305 -13.40 6.85 7.41
CA GLU A 305 -13.57 5.39 7.38
C GLU A 305 -13.28 4.81 5.98
N ARG A 306 -13.71 5.50 4.93
CA ARG A 306 -13.38 5.12 3.54
C ARG A 306 -11.87 5.13 3.30
N VAL A 307 -11.14 6.11 3.85
CA VAL A 307 -9.66 6.12 3.81
C VAL A 307 -9.07 4.89 4.50
N ARG A 308 -9.60 4.49 5.68
CA ARG A 308 -9.15 3.29 6.39
C ARG A 308 -9.42 2.02 5.58
N LEU A 309 -10.58 1.92 4.93
CA LEU A 309 -10.90 0.79 4.05
C LEU A 309 -9.92 0.69 2.88
N ILE A 310 -9.59 1.80 2.23
CA ILE A 310 -8.61 1.84 1.14
C ILE A 310 -7.23 1.42 1.66
N LYS A 311 -6.82 1.92 2.83
CA LYS A 311 -5.54 1.54 3.43
C LYS A 311 -5.45 0.04 3.72
N ALA A 312 -6.51 -0.53 4.31
CA ALA A 312 -6.59 -1.97 4.53
C ALA A 312 -6.56 -2.75 3.21
N TRP A 313 -7.18 -2.24 2.15
CA TRP A 313 -7.12 -2.86 0.82
C TRP A 313 -5.71 -2.83 0.22
N LEU A 314 -4.98 -1.71 0.38
CA LEU A 314 -3.58 -1.58 -0.04
C LEU A 314 -2.66 -2.55 0.70
N ASP A 315 -2.87 -2.73 2.00
CA ASP A 315 -2.05 -3.59 2.84
C ASP A 315 -2.32 -5.09 2.62
N ARG A 316 -3.50 -5.44 2.07
CA ARG A 316 -3.81 -6.84 1.76
C ARG A 316 -2.90 -7.35 0.63
N PRO A 317 -2.25 -8.51 0.79
CA PRO A 317 -1.44 -9.09 -0.28
C PRO A 317 -2.30 -9.36 -1.51
N LEU A 318 -1.70 -9.24 -2.69
CA LEU A 318 -2.36 -9.63 -3.93
C LEU A 318 -2.51 -11.16 -3.96
N PRO A 319 -3.65 -11.68 -4.45
CA PRO A 319 -3.77 -13.10 -4.74
C PRO A 319 -2.66 -13.56 -5.70
N GLN A 320 -2.19 -14.80 -5.55
CA GLN A 320 -1.04 -15.33 -6.32
C GLN A 320 -1.21 -15.18 -7.84
N TYR A 321 -2.43 -15.30 -8.36
CA TYR A 321 -2.71 -15.15 -9.79
C TYR A 321 -2.57 -13.70 -10.31
N LYS A 322 -2.77 -12.69 -9.45
CA LYS A 322 -2.56 -11.26 -9.78
C LYS A 322 -1.18 -10.73 -9.39
N ALA A 323 -0.46 -11.44 -8.52
CA ALA A 323 0.88 -11.05 -8.09
C ALA A 323 1.87 -10.97 -9.27
N LYS A 324 1.68 -11.80 -10.31
CA LYS A 324 2.47 -11.75 -11.56
C LYS A 324 2.13 -10.55 -12.45
N GLN A 325 0.89 -10.09 -12.45
CA GLN A 325 0.43 -8.97 -13.28
C GLN A 325 0.80 -7.61 -12.65
N TYR A 326 0.87 -7.56 -11.32
CA TYR A 326 1.16 -6.36 -10.56
C TYR A 326 2.40 -6.59 -9.68
N GLU A 327 3.56 -6.77 -10.31
CA GLU A 327 4.84 -7.05 -9.64
C GLU A 327 5.23 -5.97 -8.62
N MET A 328 4.86 -4.71 -8.90
CA MET A 328 5.08 -3.57 -8.00
C MET A 328 4.06 -3.49 -6.85
N GLY A 329 3.12 -4.43 -6.77
CA GLY A 329 2.02 -4.42 -5.80
C GLY A 329 0.85 -3.53 -6.21
N LYS A 330 -0.10 -3.35 -5.29
CA LYS A 330 -1.22 -2.42 -5.47
C LYS A 330 -0.70 -0.99 -5.36
N PHE A 331 -1.12 -0.12 -6.28
CA PHE A 331 -0.84 1.29 -6.21
C PHE A 331 -2.12 2.11 -6.39
N LEU A 332 -2.14 3.29 -5.78
CA LEU A 332 -3.12 4.32 -6.07
C LEU A 332 -2.54 5.28 -7.11
N VAL A 333 -3.40 5.76 -7.99
CA VAL A 333 -3.07 6.86 -8.90
C VAL A 333 -2.78 8.15 -8.12
N ASN A 334 -2.26 9.17 -8.80
CA ASN A 334 -1.99 10.47 -8.17
C ASN A 334 -3.25 11.01 -7.45
N PRO A 335 -3.12 11.66 -6.26
CA PRO A 335 -4.26 12.21 -5.53
C PRO A 335 -5.19 13.11 -6.38
N LEU A 336 -4.65 13.89 -7.33
CA LEU A 336 -5.46 14.75 -8.19
C LEU A 336 -6.42 13.94 -9.08
N THR A 337 -5.95 12.81 -9.60
CA THR A 337 -6.77 11.86 -10.39
C THR A 337 -7.68 11.06 -9.47
N PHE A 338 -7.15 10.58 -8.35
CA PHE A 338 -7.88 9.74 -7.41
C PHE A 338 -9.07 10.48 -6.78
N LEU A 339 -8.89 11.75 -6.43
CA LEU A 339 -9.96 12.58 -5.85
C LEU A 339 -10.88 13.16 -6.92
N ASP A 340 -10.65 12.87 -8.20
CA ASP A 340 -11.58 13.26 -9.24
C ASP A 340 -12.89 12.46 -9.10
N ARG A 341 -14.03 13.14 -9.27
CA ARG A 341 -15.36 12.55 -9.16
C ARG A 341 -15.63 11.68 -10.38
N ASN A 342 -15.08 12.06 -11.52
CA ASN A 342 -15.27 11.37 -12.78
C ASN A 342 -14.30 10.19 -12.93
N CYS A 343 -13.37 10.00 -11.99
CA CYS A 343 -12.45 8.88 -12.05
C CYS A 343 -13.22 7.58 -11.71
N PRO A 344 -13.30 6.60 -12.65
CA PRO A 344 -14.09 5.38 -12.47
C PRO A 344 -13.50 4.44 -11.41
N TYR A 345 -12.27 4.69 -10.98
CA TYR A 345 -11.58 4.01 -9.88
C TYR A 345 -11.13 5.00 -8.79
N GLY A 346 -11.76 6.18 -8.76
CA GLY A 346 -11.45 7.25 -7.82
C GLY A 346 -12.08 7.04 -6.46
N PHE A 347 -11.80 8.00 -5.57
CA PHE A 347 -12.28 8.02 -4.21
C PHE A 347 -13.81 7.92 -4.14
N ALA A 348 -14.55 8.53 -5.07
CA ALA A 348 -16.01 8.48 -5.12
C ALA A 348 -16.57 7.04 -5.06
N GLN A 349 -15.94 6.08 -5.73
CA GLN A 349 -16.39 4.69 -5.79
C GLN A 349 -16.29 3.95 -4.45
N THR A 350 -15.45 4.45 -3.54
CA THR A 350 -15.24 3.81 -2.24
C THR A 350 -16.44 3.94 -1.29
N ALA A 351 -17.44 4.77 -1.64
CA ALA A 351 -18.72 4.79 -0.94
C ALA A 351 -19.40 3.41 -0.98
N GLN A 352 -19.42 2.76 -2.15
CA GLN A 352 -20.00 1.42 -2.31
C GLN A 352 -19.25 0.38 -1.47
N TRP A 353 -17.92 0.55 -1.31
CA TRP A 353 -17.12 -0.34 -0.49
C TRP A 353 -17.51 -0.26 0.98
N LEU A 354 -17.80 0.94 1.47
CA LEU A 354 -18.26 1.14 2.84
C LEU A 354 -19.64 0.49 3.06
N VAL A 355 -20.57 0.66 2.13
CA VAL A 355 -21.89 0.00 2.18
C VAL A 355 -21.73 -1.53 2.24
N MET A 356 -20.91 -2.11 1.35
CA MET A 356 -20.62 -3.55 1.36
C MET A 356 -19.94 -4.00 2.66
N ALA A 357 -19.05 -3.19 3.23
CA ALA A 357 -18.39 -3.49 4.49
C ALA A 357 -19.40 -3.53 5.66
N TYR A 358 -20.37 -2.62 5.69
CA TYR A 358 -21.45 -2.65 6.70
C TYR A 358 -22.37 -3.86 6.51
N GLN A 359 -22.80 -4.15 5.28
CA GLN A 359 -23.57 -5.35 4.98
C GLN A 359 -22.84 -6.61 5.44
N ARG A 360 -21.52 -6.70 5.19
CA ARG A 360 -20.71 -7.84 5.62
C ARG A 360 -20.61 -7.95 7.14
N LYS A 361 -20.45 -6.83 7.86
CA LYS A 361 -20.45 -6.83 9.33
C LYS A 361 -21.78 -7.35 9.90
N GLU A 362 -22.91 -6.95 9.32
CA GLU A 362 -24.23 -7.44 9.73
C GLU A 362 -24.44 -8.91 9.38
N LEU A 363 -23.95 -9.37 8.23
CA LEU A 363 -23.95 -10.80 7.88
C LEU A 363 -23.15 -11.64 8.87
N ILE A 364 -21.94 -11.21 9.25
CA ILE A 364 -21.12 -11.93 10.24
C ILE A 364 -21.82 -12.00 11.60
N LYS A 365 -22.47 -10.92 12.04
CA LYS A 365 -23.29 -10.95 13.26
C LYS A 365 -24.45 -11.95 13.14
N ALA A 366 -25.10 -12.00 11.99
CA ALA A 366 -26.16 -12.96 11.72
C ALA A 366 -25.64 -14.41 11.71
N GLU A 367 -24.46 -14.68 11.14
CA GLU A 367 -23.78 -15.99 11.19
C GLU A 367 -23.47 -16.41 12.64
N LEU A 368 -22.95 -15.50 13.46
CA LEU A 368 -22.69 -15.79 14.89
C LEU A 368 -23.97 -16.05 15.69
N GLU A 369 -25.07 -15.35 15.38
CA GLU A 369 -26.39 -15.64 15.98
C GLU A 369 -26.95 -16.97 15.49
N LEU A 370 -26.72 -17.32 14.22
CA LEU A 370 -27.12 -18.59 13.64
C LEU A 370 -26.45 -19.75 14.38
N ASP A 371 -25.16 -19.66 14.65
CA ASP A 371 -24.43 -20.67 15.41
C ASP A 371 -24.97 -20.86 16.83
N LYS A 372 -25.41 -19.76 17.47
CA LYS A 372 -26.11 -19.83 18.77
C LYS A 372 -27.45 -20.54 18.64
N ALA A 373 -28.24 -20.19 17.62
CA ALA A 373 -29.51 -20.84 17.34
C ALA A 373 -29.34 -22.35 17.08
N ARG A 374 -28.34 -22.73 16.27
CA ARG A 374 -28.01 -24.13 15.98
C ARG A 374 -27.73 -24.90 17.27
N LYS A 375 -26.88 -24.37 18.14
CA LYS A 375 -26.55 -24.99 19.44
C LYS A 375 -27.79 -25.16 20.30
N GLU A 376 -28.58 -24.10 20.48
CA GLU A 376 -29.78 -24.12 21.34
C GLU A 376 -30.85 -25.10 20.84
N ILE A 377 -31.02 -25.26 19.52
CA ILE A 377 -31.99 -26.20 18.94
C ILE A 377 -31.53 -27.66 19.10
N ILE A 378 -30.24 -27.92 18.97
CA ILE A 378 -29.70 -29.28 19.13
C ILE A 378 -29.82 -29.71 20.61
N THR A 379 -29.45 -28.83 21.55
CA THR A 379 -29.42 -29.12 22.98
C THR A 379 -30.77 -28.97 23.69
N GLY A 380 -31.68 -28.19 23.12
CA GLY A 380 -32.96 -27.85 23.76
C GLY A 380 -33.96 -29.00 23.80
N THR A 381 -34.66 -29.14 24.92
CA THR A 381 -35.79 -30.06 25.09
C THR A 381 -37.03 -29.63 24.31
N ASP A 382 -37.26 -28.33 24.16
CA ASP A 382 -38.39 -27.74 23.41
C ASP A 382 -37.93 -27.08 22.10
N ARG A 383 -37.58 -27.92 21.13
CA ARG A 383 -37.01 -27.50 19.84
C ARG A 383 -37.93 -26.61 19.02
N LEU A 384 -39.25 -26.83 19.10
CA LEU A 384 -40.24 -26.10 18.30
C LEU A 384 -40.36 -24.64 18.76
N ASN A 385 -40.41 -24.41 20.07
CA ASN A 385 -40.49 -23.04 20.59
C ASN A 385 -39.17 -22.28 20.40
N VAL A 386 -38.02 -22.96 20.54
CA VAL A 386 -36.70 -22.37 20.23
C VAL A 386 -36.63 -21.97 18.75
N TYR A 387 -37.07 -22.85 17.83
CA TYR A 387 -37.13 -22.54 16.40
C TYR A 387 -37.97 -21.29 16.11
N ARG A 388 -39.22 -21.22 16.61
CA ARG A 388 -40.12 -20.09 16.36
C ARG A 388 -39.55 -18.76 16.88
N ARG A 389 -38.88 -18.80 18.03
CA ARG A 389 -38.23 -17.62 18.62
C ARG A 389 -37.12 -17.09 17.73
N TRP A 390 -36.24 -17.98 17.25
CA TRP A 390 -35.14 -17.61 16.35
C TRP A 390 -35.66 -17.19 14.97
N GLU A 391 -36.67 -17.88 14.43
CA GLU A 391 -37.30 -17.49 13.17
C GLU A 391 -37.85 -16.07 13.23
N LYS A 392 -38.54 -15.69 14.32
CA LYS A 392 -39.02 -14.32 14.52
C LYS A 392 -37.87 -13.32 14.58
N ARG A 393 -36.77 -13.65 15.25
CA ARG A 393 -35.56 -12.79 15.30
C ARG A 393 -34.96 -12.57 13.92
N PHE A 394 -34.80 -13.63 13.13
CA PHE A 394 -34.20 -13.54 11.79
C PHE A 394 -35.14 -12.86 10.78
N LYS A 395 -36.46 -13.06 10.86
CA LYS A 395 -37.46 -12.30 10.07
C LYS A 395 -37.44 -10.80 10.36
N ASN A 396 -37.21 -10.43 11.61
CA ASN A 396 -37.17 -9.03 12.02
C ASN A 396 -35.86 -8.32 11.67
N LYS A 397 -34.83 -9.06 11.22
CA LYS A 397 -33.60 -8.44 10.72
C LYS A 397 -33.88 -7.84 9.34
N LYS A 398 -33.46 -6.59 9.11
CA LYS A 398 -33.52 -5.91 7.81
C LYS A 398 -32.45 -6.44 6.82
N LEU A 399 -32.26 -7.76 6.78
CA LEU A 399 -31.23 -8.44 5.99
C LEU A 399 -31.81 -9.74 5.40
N PRO A 400 -32.32 -9.72 4.15
CA PRO A 400 -32.95 -10.88 3.53
C PRO A 400 -32.07 -12.13 3.50
N GLU A 401 -30.77 -11.93 3.26
CA GLU A 401 -29.76 -12.99 3.25
C GLU A 401 -29.67 -13.74 4.58
N ALA A 402 -29.85 -13.04 5.71
CA ALA A 402 -29.84 -13.68 7.02
C ALA A 402 -31.03 -14.61 7.24
N GLN A 403 -32.20 -14.26 6.70
CA GLN A 403 -33.38 -15.12 6.74
C GLN A 403 -33.16 -16.39 5.90
N THR A 404 -32.58 -16.26 4.71
CA THR A 404 -32.22 -17.41 3.87
C THR A 404 -31.19 -18.32 4.55
N MET A 405 -30.16 -17.74 5.18
CA MET A 405 -29.16 -18.50 5.95
C MET A 405 -29.81 -19.28 7.10
N PHE A 406 -30.75 -18.65 7.81
CA PHE A 406 -31.51 -19.31 8.88
C PHE A 406 -32.26 -20.53 8.37
N TYR A 407 -33.10 -20.40 7.34
CA TYR A 407 -33.88 -21.54 6.86
C TYR A 407 -33.02 -22.67 6.31
N LYS A 408 -31.94 -22.34 5.59
CA LYS A 408 -31.00 -23.34 5.09
C LYS A 408 -30.37 -24.12 6.25
N ALA A 409 -29.91 -23.42 7.29
CA ALA A 409 -29.33 -24.05 8.46
C ALA A 409 -30.31 -24.95 9.23
N MET A 410 -31.58 -24.56 9.30
CA MET A 410 -32.60 -25.36 9.98
C MET A 410 -32.95 -26.62 9.19
N ALA A 411 -32.99 -26.53 7.85
CA ALA A 411 -33.14 -27.70 6.99
C ALA A 411 -31.96 -28.67 7.15
N ASP A 412 -30.71 -28.16 7.23
CA ASP A 412 -29.52 -28.99 7.47
C ASP A 412 -29.61 -29.73 8.82
N ILE A 413 -30.03 -29.04 9.89
CA ILE A 413 -30.23 -29.66 11.22
C ILE A 413 -31.31 -30.74 11.16
N GLN A 414 -32.42 -30.48 10.47
CA GLN A 414 -33.50 -31.46 10.34
C GLN A 414 -33.01 -32.72 9.62
N ASN A 415 -32.24 -32.56 8.54
CA ASN A 415 -31.63 -33.68 7.81
C ASN A 415 -30.65 -34.47 8.70
N GLN A 416 -29.83 -33.80 9.50
CA GLN A 416 -28.91 -34.44 10.44
C GLN A 416 -29.66 -35.26 11.51
N LEU A 417 -30.75 -34.72 12.07
CA LEU A 417 -31.57 -35.42 13.06
C LEU A 417 -32.28 -36.64 12.47
N VAL A 418 -32.74 -36.57 11.21
CA VAL A 418 -33.34 -37.71 10.50
C VAL A 418 -32.28 -38.79 10.25
N ALA A 419 -31.08 -38.42 9.80
CA ALA A 419 -29.99 -39.36 9.58
C ALA A 419 -29.57 -40.09 10.86
N ILE A 420 -29.49 -39.38 12.00
CA ILE A 420 -29.20 -39.99 13.30
C ILE A 420 -30.26 -41.02 13.68
N LYS A 421 -31.55 -40.68 13.50
CA LYS A 421 -32.67 -41.61 13.77
C LYS A 421 -32.70 -42.85 12.87
N GLN A 422 -32.14 -42.76 11.68
CA GLN A 422 -32.06 -43.90 10.75
C GLN A 422 -30.85 -44.80 11.00
N ALA A 423 -29.83 -44.29 11.70
CA ALA A 423 -28.62 -45.02 12.06
C ALA A 423 -28.68 -45.67 13.45
N SER A 424 -29.62 -45.22 14.31
CA SER A 424 -30.00 -45.83 15.59
C SER A 424 -31.16 -46.80 15.42
#